data_AF-A0A935CN52-F1
#
_entry.id   AF-A0A935CN52-F1
#
_cell.length_a   1.000
_cell.length_b   1.000
_cell.length_c   1.000
_cell.angle_alpha   90.00
_cell.angle_beta   90.00
_cell.angle_gamma   90.00
#
_symmetry.space_group_name_H-M   'P 1'
#
loop_
_entity.id
_entity.type
_entity.pdbx_description
1 polymer ?
#
loop_
_entity_poly.entity_id
_entity_poly.type
_entity_poly.pdbx_seq_one_letter_code
_entity_poly.pdbx_strand_id
1 'polypeptide(L)'
;MMLSTDPRIEKELEDIVAAWKQEERERMIREAKAEGRAAGRVEGIEKGRAAGISEGEKRGLLYLVSMRFGDQPIPDELHDTIMNIASEEELLKWYRFAYEAESLTDLLPGKRGNGHGA
;
A
#
# COMPACT_ATOMS: atom_id res chain seq x y z
N MET A 1 -65.34 -21.39 4.75
CA MET A 1 -64.70 -22.04 3.58
C MET A 1 -63.25 -22.28 3.92
N MET A 2 -62.89 -23.51 4.29
CA MET A 2 -61.47 -23.88 4.36
C MET A 2 -61.02 -24.16 2.93
N LEU A 3 -60.14 -23.32 2.40
CA LEU A 3 -59.36 -23.67 1.22
C LEU A 3 -58.49 -24.86 1.62
N SER A 4 -58.97 -26.08 1.35
CA SER A 4 -58.14 -27.28 1.43
C SER A 4 -57.15 -27.18 0.28
N THR A 5 -56.00 -26.58 0.52
CA THR A 5 -54.92 -26.52 -0.46
C THR A 5 -54.52 -27.96 -0.79
N ASP A 6 -54.51 -28.31 -2.07
CA ASP A 6 -54.12 -29.64 -2.54
C ASP A 6 -52.69 -29.94 -2.03
N PRO A 7 -52.44 -31.08 -1.36
CA PRO A 7 -51.10 -31.45 -0.87
C PRO A 7 -50.01 -31.42 -1.96
N ARG A 8 -50.40 -31.56 -3.23
CA ARG A 8 -49.50 -31.40 -4.38
C ARG A 8 -49.02 -29.97 -4.54
N ILE A 9 -49.92 -28.99 -4.36
CA ILE A 9 -49.60 -27.56 -4.42
C ILE A 9 -48.68 -27.17 -3.27
N GLU A 10 -48.90 -27.72 -2.07
CA GLU A 10 -48.04 -27.44 -0.91
C GLU A 10 -46.60 -27.94 -1.15
N LYS A 11 -46.45 -29.15 -1.67
CA LYS A 11 -45.13 -29.70 -2.04
C LYS A 11 -44.45 -28.90 -3.15
N GLU A 12 -45.19 -28.50 -4.19
CA GLU A 12 -44.65 -27.66 -5.27
C GLU A 12 -44.16 -26.30 -4.74
N LEU A 13 -44.88 -25.70 -3.80
CA LEU A 13 -44.45 -24.46 -3.14
C LEU A 13 -43.19 -24.66 -2.29
N GLU A 14 -43.07 -25.77 -1.56
CA GLU A 14 -41.87 -26.10 -0.80
C GLU A 14 -40.64 -26.26 -1.71
N ASP A 15 -40.79 -26.97 -2.83
CA ASP A 15 -39.73 -27.18 -3.81
C ASP A 15 -39.29 -25.86 -4.46
N ILE A 16 -40.24 -24.98 -4.80
CA ILE A 16 -39.95 -23.63 -5.32
C ILE A 16 -39.20 -22.78 -4.28
N VAL A 17 -39.66 -22.78 -3.02
CA VAL A 17 -38.99 -22.04 -1.94
C VAL A 17 -37.59 -22.58 -1.67
N ALA A 18 -37.39 -23.90 -1.74
CA ALA A 18 -36.08 -24.52 -1.59
C ALA A 18 -35.13 -24.12 -2.73
N ALA A 19 -35.59 -24.16 -3.98
CA ALA A 19 -34.83 -23.72 -5.14
C ALA A 19 -34.43 -22.24 -5.02
N TRP A 20 -35.36 -21.36 -4.63
CA TRP A 20 -35.09 -19.94 -4.42
C TRP A 20 -34.06 -19.70 -3.33
N LYS A 21 -34.15 -20.41 -2.19
CA LYS A 21 -33.14 -20.30 -1.11
C LYS A 21 -31.75 -20.73 -1.57
N GLN A 22 -31.67 -21.75 -2.42
CA GLN A 22 -30.40 -22.21 -2.97
C GLN A 22 -29.83 -21.18 -3.95
N GLU A 23 -30.63 -20.69 -4.89
CA GLU A 23 -30.22 -19.65 -5.84
C GLU A 23 -29.75 -18.37 -5.12
N GLU A 24 -30.48 -17.97 -4.08
CA GLU A 24 -30.14 -16.83 -3.23
C GLU A 24 -28.77 -17.02 -2.57
N ARG A 25 -28.53 -18.19 -1.97
CA ARG A 25 -27.23 -18.52 -1.37
C ARG A 25 -26.10 -18.50 -2.39
N GLU A 26 -26.33 -19.08 -3.56
CA GLU A 26 -25.33 -19.08 -4.64
C GLU A 26 -25.07 -17.68 -5.19
N ARG A 27 -26.09 -16.82 -5.23
CA ARG A 27 -25.94 -15.41 -5.58
C ARG A 27 -25.11 -14.67 -4.53
N MET A 28 -25.44 -14.79 -3.25
CA MET A 28 -24.67 -14.18 -2.16
C MET A 28 -23.21 -14.63 -2.16
N ILE A 29 -22.92 -15.92 -2.39
CA ILE A 29 -21.54 -16.42 -2.47
C ILE A 29 -20.81 -15.81 -3.67
N ARG A 30 -21.48 -15.69 -4.83
CA ARG A 30 -20.88 -15.07 -6.02
C ARG A 30 -20.59 -13.59 -5.79
N GLU A 31 -21.52 -12.85 -5.21
CA GLU A 31 -21.39 -11.44 -4.85
C GLU A 31 -20.24 -11.25 -3.86
N ALA A 32 -20.21 -11.99 -2.75
CA ALA A 32 -19.14 -11.92 -1.76
C ALA A 32 -17.75 -12.22 -2.36
N LYS A 33 -17.65 -13.20 -3.27
CA LYS A 33 -16.40 -13.50 -4.00
C LYS A 33 -16.01 -12.42 -4.99
N ALA A 34 -16.99 -11.75 -5.61
CA ALA A 34 -16.72 -10.63 -6.53
C ALA A 34 -16.23 -9.41 -5.75
N GLU A 35 -16.91 -9.06 -4.66
CA GLU A 35 -16.55 -7.98 -3.75
C GLU A 35 -15.17 -8.21 -3.13
N GLY A 36 -14.89 -9.40 -2.59
CA GLY A 36 -13.60 -9.72 -2.00
C GLY A 36 -12.44 -9.59 -2.99
N ARG A 37 -12.64 -10.00 -4.25
CA ARG A 37 -11.64 -9.82 -5.33
C ARG A 37 -11.47 -8.35 -5.70
N ALA A 38 -12.55 -7.59 -5.77
CA ALA A 38 -12.50 -6.16 -6.07
C ALA A 38 -11.74 -5.40 -4.96
N ALA A 39 -12.11 -5.62 -3.69
CA ALA A 39 -11.45 -5.03 -2.54
C ALA A 39 -9.95 -5.38 -2.50
N GLY A 40 -9.60 -6.66 -2.63
CA GLY A 40 -8.20 -7.09 -2.63
C GLY A 40 -7.39 -6.50 -3.80
N ARG A 41 -8.01 -6.30 -4.98
CA ARG A 41 -7.34 -5.63 -6.11
C ARG A 41 -7.08 -4.15 -5.81
N VAL A 42 -8.06 -3.43 -5.26
CA VAL A 42 -7.89 -2.01 -4.92
C VAL A 42 -6.80 -1.84 -3.86
N GLU A 43 -6.89 -2.59 -2.75
CA GLU A 43 -5.90 -2.54 -1.67
C GLU A 43 -4.49 -2.88 -2.17
N GLY A 44 -4.37 -3.90 -3.02
CA GLY A 44 -3.09 -4.30 -3.61
C GLY A 44 -2.48 -3.21 -4.51
N ILE A 45 -3.30 -2.54 -5.33
CA ILE A 45 -2.85 -1.44 -6.18
C ILE A 45 -2.42 -0.25 -5.33
N GLU A 46 -3.19 0.13 -4.31
CA GLU A 46 -2.86 1.26 -3.44
C GLU A 46 -1.58 1.02 -2.66
N LYS A 47 -1.45 -0.13 -2.00
CA LYS A 47 -0.23 -0.51 -1.27
C LYS A 47 0.98 -0.60 -2.20
N GLY A 48 0.82 -1.22 -3.37
CA GLY A 48 1.88 -1.33 -4.36
C GLY A 48 2.32 0.02 -4.90
N ARG A 49 1.37 0.92 -5.18
CA ARG A 49 1.65 2.29 -5.64
C ARG A 49 2.37 3.09 -4.55
N ALA A 50 1.89 3.05 -3.31
CA ALA A 50 2.52 3.77 -2.20
C ALA A 50 3.96 3.30 -1.94
N ALA A 51 4.17 1.98 -1.90
CA ALA A 51 5.51 1.40 -1.75
C ALA A 51 6.44 1.76 -2.93
N GLY A 52 5.92 1.70 -4.16
CA GLY A 52 6.68 2.05 -5.36
C GLY A 52 7.07 3.53 -5.43
N ILE A 53 6.18 4.44 -5.02
CA ILE A 53 6.49 5.88 -4.91
C ILE A 53 7.58 6.09 -3.86
N SER A 54 7.41 5.56 -2.64
CA SER A 54 8.39 5.72 -1.56
C SER A 54 9.77 5.20 -1.94
N GLU A 55 9.85 4.00 -2.51
CA GLU A 55 11.10 3.41 -3.00
C GLU A 55 11.73 4.27 -4.12
N GLY A 56 10.91 4.75 -5.05
CA GLY A 56 11.34 5.61 -6.15
C GLY A 56 11.93 6.93 -5.67
N GLU A 57 11.31 7.58 -4.69
CA GLU A 57 11.78 8.85 -4.13
C GLU A 57 13.09 8.69 -3.35
N LYS A 58 13.28 7.58 -2.63
CA LYS A 58 14.55 7.26 -1.95
C LYS A 58 15.69 7.06 -2.95
N ARG A 59 15.43 6.31 -4.02
CA ARG A 59 16.39 6.15 -5.13
C ARG A 59 16.67 7.47 -5.85
N GLY A 60 15.65 8.31 -6.01
CA GLY A 60 15.78 9.66 -6.57
C GLY A 60 16.70 10.53 -5.72
N LEU A 61 16.57 10.47 -4.40
CA LEU A 61 17.46 11.17 -3.48
C LEU A 61 18.91 10.66 -3.59
N LEU A 62 19.12 9.34 -3.62
CA LEU A 62 20.46 8.77 -3.83
C LEU A 62 21.06 9.22 -5.16
N TYR A 63 20.26 9.24 -6.22
CA TYR A 63 20.71 9.73 -7.52
C TYR A 63 21.08 11.21 -7.48
N LEU A 64 20.30 12.05 -6.79
CA LEU A 64 20.61 13.46 -6.58
C LEU A 64 21.92 13.65 -5.81
N VAL A 65 22.14 12.85 -4.76
CA VAL A 65 23.39 12.85 -3.99
C VAL A 65 24.57 12.48 -4.89
N SER A 66 24.48 11.40 -5.68
CA SER A 66 25.52 11.04 -6.64
C SER A 66 25.79 12.15 -7.66
N MET A 67 24.73 12.77 -8.20
CA MET A 67 24.90 13.88 -9.15
C MET A 67 25.61 15.09 -8.54
N ARG A 68 25.31 15.40 -7.27
CA ARG A 68 25.87 16.58 -6.60
C ARG A 68 27.35 16.41 -6.24
N PHE A 69 27.71 15.23 -5.75
CA PHE A 69 29.07 14.97 -5.25
C PHE A 69 29.95 14.20 -6.25
N GLY A 70 29.46 13.97 -7.47
CA GLY A 70 30.20 13.40 -8.59
C GLY A 70 30.51 11.90 -8.40
N ASP A 71 31.68 11.47 -8.89
CA ASP A 71 32.09 10.06 -8.91
C ASP A 71 32.49 9.50 -7.54
N GLN A 72 32.25 10.24 -6.44
CA GLN A 72 32.47 9.73 -5.11
C GLN A 72 31.43 8.64 -4.81
N PRO A 73 31.85 7.42 -4.42
CA PRO A 73 30.91 6.37 -4.07
C PRO A 73 30.10 6.81 -2.83
N ILE A 74 28.79 6.65 -2.90
CA ILE A 74 27.91 6.86 -1.74
C ILE A 74 28.29 5.82 -0.68
N PRO A 75 28.66 6.24 0.55
CA PRO A 75 28.96 5.30 1.62
C PRO A 75 27.74 4.42 1.96
N ASP A 76 27.97 3.12 2.20
CA ASP A 76 26.91 2.15 2.50
C ASP A 76 26.00 2.60 3.65
N GLU A 77 26.58 3.21 4.69
CA GLU A 77 25.82 3.74 5.82
C GLU A 77 24.81 4.84 5.42
N LEU A 78 25.21 5.72 4.50
CA LEU A 78 24.32 6.77 3.98
C LEU A 78 23.24 6.15 3.08
N HIS A 79 23.63 5.20 2.22
CA HIS A 79 22.69 4.46 1.39
C HIS A 79 21.61 3.78 2.24
N ASP A 80 22.03 3.01 3.24
CA ASP A 80 21.13 2.26 4.11
C ASP A 80 20.24 3.18 4.93
N THR A 81 20.78 4.31 5.38
CA THR A 81 19.98 5.32 6.08
C THR A 81 18.85 5.84 5.19
N ILE A 82 19.14 6.23 3.95
CA ILE A 82 18.13 6.74 3.01
C ILE A 82 17.10 5.67 2.64
N MET A 83 17.55 4.44 2.36
CA MET A 83 16.65 3.36 1.96
C MET A 83 15.70 2.93 3.09
N ASN A 84 16.12 3.07 4.35
CA ASN A 84 15.31 2.73 5.52
C ASN A 84 14.42 3.86 6.04
N ILE A 85 14.40 5.03 5.39
CA ILE A 85 13.48 6.13 5.76
C ILE A 85 12.03 5.63 5.68
N ALA A 86 11.29 5.73 6.78
CA ALA A 86 9.91 5.21 6.84
C ALA A 86 8.86 6.27 6.51
N SER A 87 9.19 7.55 6.62
CA SER A 87 8.23 8.66 6.47
C SER A 87 8.63 9.65 5.37
N GLU A 88 7.62 10.19 4.70
CA GLU A 88 7.79 11.24 3.69
C GLU A 88 8.41 12.50 4.30
N GLU A 89 8.03 12.88 5.52
CA GLU A 89 8.58 14.06 6.20
C GLU A 89 10.09 13.93 6.43
N GLU A 90 10.54 12.75 6.87
CA GLU A 90 11.97 12.47 7.02
C GLU A 90 12.67 12.49 5.66
N LEU A 91 12.07 11.91 4.61
CA LEU A 91 12.63 11.94 3.26
C LEU A 91 12.81 13.38 2.75
N LEU A 92 11.83 14.27 2.97
CA LEU A 92 11.91 15.68 2.61
C LEU A 92 13.00 16.42 3.39
N LYS A 93 13.22 16.09 4.68
CA LYS A 93 14.36 16.62 5.45
C LYS A 93 15.68 16.20 4.81
N TRP A 94 15.78 14.97 4.35
CA TRP A 94 16.97 14.48 3.67
C TRP A 94 17.21 15.13 2.30
N TYR A 95 16.16 15.43 1.53
CA TYR A 95 16.30 16.25 0.32
C TYR A 95 16.89 17.64 0.63
N ARG A 96 16.42 18.28 1.70
CA ARG A 96 16.98 19.56 2.16
C ARG A 96 18.45 19.42 2.57
N PHE A 97 18.78 18.42 3.37
CA PHE A 97 20.17 18.18 3.77
C PHE A 97 21.06 17.90 2.57
N ALA A 98 20.59 17.12 1.60
CA ALA A 98 21.31 16.85 0.36
C ALA A 98 21.46 18.08 -0.54
N TYR A 99 20.67 19.14 -0.33
CA TYR A 99 20.82 20.45 -0.99
C TYR A 99 21.72 21.43 -0.21
N GLU A 100 21.79 21.31 1.12
CA GLU A 100 22.58 22.20 1.98
C GLU A 100 24.02 21.70 2.18
N ALA A 101 24.25 20.38 2.19
CA ALA A 101 25.55 19.77 2.48
C ALA A 101 26.65 20.18 1.50
N GLU A 102 27.85 20.50 2.01
CA GLU A 102 28.99 20.85 1.15
C GLU A 102 29.76 19.61 0.68
N SER A 103 29.60 18.49 1.39
CA SER A 103 30.24 17.22 1.08
C SER A 103 29.37 16.01 1.46
N LEU A 104 29.72 14.83 0.94
CA LEU A 104 29.11 13.55 1.37
C LEU A 104 29.27 13.29 2.86
N THR A 105 30.37 13.75 3.46
CA THR A 105 30.67 13.54 4.89
C THR A 105 29.64 14.23 5.79
N ASP A 106 29.08 15.36 5.36
CA ASP A 106 28.05 16.10 6.10
C ASP A 106 26.71 15.35 6.14
N LEU A 107 26.55 14.38 5.24
CA LEU A 107 25.36 13.56 5.16
C LEU A 107 25.45 12.28 6.01
N LEU A 108 26.62 11.93 6.53
CA LEU A 108 26.80 10.70 7.31
C LEU A 108 26.09 10.77 8.69
N PRO A 109 25.45 9.69 9.14
CA PRO A 109 24.92 9.59 10.49
C PRO A 109 26.03 9.82 11.53
N GLY A 110 25.73 10.55 12.62
CA GLY A 110 26.71 10.82 13.69
C GLY A 110 27.64 12.02 13.50
N LYS A 111 27.85 12.51 12.28
CA LYS A 111 28.43 13.85 12.03
C LYS A 111 27.42 14.99 12.21
N ARG A 112 26.13 14.65 12.23
CA ARG A 112 24.99 15.55 12.43
C ARG A 112 24.68 15.83 13.91
N GLY A 113 25.65 15.63 14.80
CA GLY A 113 25.60 16.09 16.20
C GLY A 113 26.23 17.47 16.31
N ASN A 114 25.46 18.46 16.77
CA ASN A 114 25.82 19.88 17.00
C ASN A 114 25.72 20.80 15.78
N GLY A 115 24.50 21.21 15.45
CA GLY A 115 24.27 22.27 14.48
C GLY A 115 22.87 22.88 14.52
N HIS A 116 22.23 22.94 15.69
CA HIS A 116 21.10 23.85 15.94
C HIS A 116 21.37 24.53 17.28
N GLY A 117 22.17 25.59 17.23
CA GLY A 117 22.34 26.57 18.29
C GLY A 117 22.10 27.95 17.71
N ALA A 118 20.87 28.43 17.85
CA ALA A 118 20.45 29.82 18.05
C ALA A 118 18.91 29.88 17.99
#